data_AF-A0AAN0SK69-F1
#
_entry.id   AF-A0AAN0SK69-F1
#
_cell.length_a   1.000
_cell.length_b   1.000
_cell.length_c   1.000
_cell.angle_alpha   90.00
_cell.angle_beta   90.00
_cell.angle_gamma   90.00
#
_symmetry.space_group_name_H-M   'P 1'
#
loop_
_entity.id
_entity.type
_entity.pdbx_description
1 polymer ?
#
loop_
_entity_poly.entity_id
_entity_poly.type
_entity_poly.pdbx_seq_one_letter_code
_entity_poly.pdbx_strand_id
1 'polypeptide(L)' 'MKKDPIKEMLVKYPRILVIKAALKILKDGNKIDRERIEKTIVKIMTKKEG' A
#
# COMPACT_ATOMS: atom_id res chain seq x y z
N MET A 1 4.08 18.92 -9.74
CA MET A 1 2.98 18.25 -8.99
C MET A 1 3.56 17.05 -8.23
N LYS A 2 3.32 16.92 -6.92
CA LYS A 2 3.62 15.68 -6.19
C LYS A 2 2.77 14.57 -6.84
N LYS A 3 3.43 13.52 -7.35
CA LYS A 3 2.74 12.36 -7.89
C LYS A 3 1.97 11.67 -6.77
N ASP A 4 0.75 11.26 -7.06
CA ASP A 4 -0.08 10.51 -6.13
C ASP A 4 0.62 9.18 -5.80
N PRO A 5 0.95 8.91 -4.52
CA PRO A 5 1.68 7.72 -4.14
C PRO A 5 0.91 6.44 -4.49
N ILE A 6 -0.43 6.44 -4.53
CA ILE A 6 -1.22 5.30 -5.01
C ILE A 6 -0.92 5.07 -6.49
N LYS A 7 -0.99 6.12 -7.32
CA LYS A 7 -0.73 6.02 -8.76
C LYS A 7 0.68 5.51 -9.06
N GLU A 8 1.68 5.90 -8.27
CA GLU A 8 3.03 5.37 -8.42
C GLU A 8 3.11 3.86 -8.11
N MET A 9 2.38 3.41 -7.09
CA MET A 9 2.40 2.01 -6.66
C MET A 9 1.63 1.08 -7.60
N LEU A 10 0.60 1.58 -8.28
CA LEU A 10 -0.17 0.82 -9.28
C LEU A 10 0.67 0.38 -10.51
N VAL A 11 1.81 1.02 -10.76
CA VAL A 11 2.75 0.62 -11.82
C VAL A 11 3.60 -0.57 -11.40
N LYS A 12 3.89 -0.71 -10.10
CA LYS A 12 4.81 -1.72 -9.56
C LYS A 12 4.09 -2.95 -9.02
N TYR A 13 2.86 -2.78 -8.56
CA TYR A 13 2.12 -3.80 -7.83
C TYR A 13 0.71 -4.01 -8.41
N PRO A 14 0.14 -5.22 -8.26
CA PRO A 14 -1.25 -5.46 -8.63
C PRO A 14 -2.19 -4.46 -7.94
N ARG A 15 -3.17 -3.94 -8.69
CA ARG A 15 -4.11 -2.90 -8.21
C ARG A 15 -4.78 -3.28 -6.88
N ILE A 16 -5.23 -4.52 -6.78
CA ILE A 16 -5.89 -5.04 -5.57
C ILE A 16 -4.97 -5.01 -4.34
N LEU A 17 -3.67 -5.24 -4.53
CA LEU A 17 -2.67 -5.24 -3.48
C LEU A 17 -2.44 -3.82 -2.95
N VAL A 18 -2.32 -2.85 -3.86
CA VAL A 18 -2.16 -1.43 -3.53
C VAL A 18 -3.39 -0.91 -2.80
N ILE A 19 -4.60 -1.27 -3.25
CA ILE A 19 -5.85 -0.89 -2.59
C ILE A 19 -5.94 -1.52 -1.19
N LYS A 20 -5.64 -2.81 -1.03
CA LYS A 20 -5.65 -3.51 0.28
C LYS A 20 -4.66 -2.85 1.25
N ALA A 21 -3.47 -2.49 0.77
CA ALA A 21 -2.48 -1.79 1.58
C ALA A 21 -2.95 -0.39 1.99
N ALA A 22 -3.50 0.39 1.06
CA ALA A 22 -4.00 1.74 1.32
C ALA A 22 -5.15 1.73 2.35
N LEU A 23 -6.13 0.83 2.19
CA LEU A 23 -7.23 0.66 3.15
C LEU A 23 -6.73 0.28 4.53
N LYS A 24 -5.71 -0.57 4.63
CA LYS A 24 -5.11 -0.95 5.91
C LYS A 24 -4.45 0.24 6.60
N ILE A 25 -3.69 1.03 5.86
CA ILE A 25 -3.06 2.26 6.37
C ILE A 25 -4.13 3.23 6.88
N LEU A 26 -5.19 3.47 6.10
CA LEU A 26 -6.28 4.35 6.51
C LEU A 26 -7.03 3.85 7.75
N LYS A 27 -7.25 2.52 7.85
CA LYS A 27 -7.88 1.90 9.02
C LYS A 27 -7.08 2.14 10.30
N ASP A 28 -5.75 2.20 10.20
CA ASP A 28 -4.86 2.48 11.32
C ASP A 28 -4.77 4.00 11.65
N GLY A 29 -5.61 4.85 11.05
CA GLY A 29 -5.60 6.31 11.24
C GLY A 29 -4.37 7.00 10.62
N ASN A 30 -3.63 6.27 9.78
CA ASN A 30 -2.35 6.69 9.29
C ASN A 30 -2.46 7.42 7.95
N LYS A 31 -1.63 8.47 7.76
CA LYS A 31 -1.53 9.16 6.47
C LYS A 31 -0.90 8.23 5.42
N ILE A 32 -1.40 8.33 4.19
CA ILE A 32 -0.87 7.62 3.04
C ILE A 32 0.40 8.33 2.53
N ASP A 33 1.48 7.55 2.46
CA ASP A 33 2.73 7.91 1.78
C ASP A 33 3.31 6.66 1.11
N ARG A 34 4.27 6.88 0.20
CA ARG A 34 4.85 5.81 -0.61
C ARG A 34 5.57 4.75 0.22
N GLU A 35 6.32 5.15 1.24
CA GLU A 35 7.10 4.23 2.08
C GLU A 35 6.18 3.33 2.90
N ARG A 36 5.09 3.89 3.45
CA ARG A 36 4.08 3.09 4.16
C ARG A 36 3.34 2.13 3.26
N ILE A 37 2.95 2.54 2.06
CA ILE A 37 2.31 1.63 1.11
C ILE A 37 3.24 0.47 0.80
N GLU A 38 4.51 0.75 0.47
CA GLU A 38 5.52 -0.27 0.17
C GLU A 38 5.70 -1.26 1.33
N LYS A 39 5.92 -0.75 2.55
CA LYS A 39 6.06 -1.59 3.76
C LYS A 39 4.82 -2.44 4.02
N THR A 40 3.63 -1.87 3.79
CA THR A 40 2.36 -2.58 4.02
C THR A 40 2.15 -3.66 2.96
N ILE A 41 2.48 -3.39 1.71
CA ILE A 41 2.48 -4.35 0.60
C ILE A 41 3.42 -5.53 0.93
N VAL A 42 4.67 -5.25 1.31
CA VAL A 42 5.63 -6.31 1.69
C VAL A 42 5.09 -7.13 2.86
N LYS A 43 4.51 -6.49 3.88
CA LYS A 43 3.86 -7.19 5.00
C LYS A 43 2.68 -8.05 4.54
N ILE A 44 1.88 -7.61 3.58
CA ILE A 44 0.75 -8.40 3.03
C ILE A 44 1.28 -9.61 2.26
N MET A 45 2.35 -9.46 1.48
CA MET A 45 2.92 -10.54 0.68
C MET A 45 3.69 -11.57 1.52
N THR A 46 4.32 -11.14 2.62
CA THR A 46 5.13 -12.00 3.49
C THR A 46 4.33 -12.65 4.61
N LYS A 47 3.17 -12.10 4.96
CA LYS A 47 2.27 -12.73 5.93
C LYS A 47 1.56 -13.91 5.25
N LYS A 48 2.09 -15.13 5.44
CA LYS A 48 1.30 -16.35 5.27
C LYS A 48 0.06 -16.18 6.15
N GLU A 49 -1.11 -16.08 5.53
CA GLU A 49 -2.36 -16.31 6.24
C GLU A 49 -2.26 -17.74 6.77
N GLY A 50 -2.08 -17.87 8.09
CA GLY A 50 -2.13 -19.13 8.81
C GLY A 50 -3.58 -19.55 9.01
#